data_AF-A0A7X1YEZ8-F1
#
_entry.id   AF-A0A7X1YEZ8-F1
#
_cell.length_a   1.000
_cell.length_b   1.000
_cell.length_c   1.000
_cell.angle_alpha   90.00
_cell.angle_beta   90.00
_cell.angle_gamma   90.00
#
_symmetry.space_group_name_H-M   'P 1'
#
loop_
_entity.id
_entity.type
_entity.pdbx_description
1 polymer ?
#
loop_
_entity_poly.entity_id
_entity_poly.type
_entity_poly.pdbx_seq_one_letter_code
_entity_poly.pdbx_strand_id
1 'polypeptide(L)'
;MDPRKWVCRCHCGKEFTPTSMSRLRVGKLKSCGCLKETLKSKDPLFPQFFSHLHNRKHGRFCEEWATFEGFKSDMKDFFFEGAKLDRHDLTKDFSKTNCFWSTVEAYDKRRWRRSSRPLVKCACGVEFRQQTSGKIHCSKFCKKRFGGVVNSVSQLSPDQIQEMKTAILEGSRGYGLRLANKFGLTLGQVWAFARQVRSNALIDGACPVGTPSAGLTNHTGEPFA
;
A
#
# COMPACT_ATOMS: atom_id res chain seq x y z
N MET A 1 8.24 -7.87 38.40
CA MET A 1 7.87 -7.40 37.05
C MET A 1 9.03 -6.58 36.51
N ASP A 2 9.74 -7.04 35.49
CA ASP A 2 10.96 -6.40 34.94
C ASP A 2 10.60 -5.30 33.92
N PRO A 3 10.94 -4.02 34.18
CA PRO A 3 10.42 -2.87 33.44
C PRO A 3 11.06 -2.59 32.06
N ARG A 4 11.85 -3.51 31.48
CA ARG A 4 12.63 -3.25 30.24
C ARG A 4 12.25 -4.08 29.01
N LYS A 5 11.05 -4.64 28.95
CA LYS A 5 10.62 -5.41 27.77
C LYS A 5 9.62 -4.63 26.94
N TRP A 6 9.88 -4.51 25.64
CA TRP A 6 8.97 -3.85 24.71
C TRP A 6 7.76 -4.77 24.50
N VAL A 7 6.55 -4.21 24.56
CA VAL A 7 5.34 -4.93 24.12
C VAL A 7 5.12 -4.55 22.67
N CYS A 8 5.06 -5.54 21.79
CA CYS A 8 4.82 -5.34 20.36
C CYS A 8 3.42 -5.83 20.01
N ARG A 9 2.67 -5.03 19.26
CA ARG A 9 1.43 -5.46 18.62
C ARG A 9 1.75 -6.01 17.23
N CYS A 10 1.48 -7.30 17.02
CA CYS A 10 1.64 -7.94 15.71
C CYS A 10 0.56 -7.45 14.72
N HIS A 11 0.78 -7.59 13.41
CA HIS A 11 -0.27 -7.33 12.42
C HIS A 11 -1.48 -8.26 12.61
N CYS A 12 -1.29 -9.45 13.16
CA CYS A 12 -2.38 -10.33 13.55
C CYS A 12 -2.93 -9.95 14.94
N GLY A 13 -2.89 -8.68 15.32
CA GLY A 13 -3.40 -8.10 16.57
C GLY A 13 -2.80 -8.59 17.89
N LYS A 14 -2.20 -9.78 17.94
CA LYS A 14 -1.62 -10.36 19.16
C LYS A 14 -0.51 -9.47 19.70
N GLU A 15 -0.69 -9.02 20.92
CA GLU A 15 0.37 -8.42 21.70
C GLU A 15 1.33 -9.52 22.16
N PHE A 16 2.62 -9.27 21.98
CA PHE A 16 3.64 -10.22 22.37
C PHE A 16 4.88 -9.47 22.85
N THR A 17 5.56 -10.08 23.81
CA THR A 17 6.86 -9.60 24.27
C THR A 17 7.95 -10.28 23.44
N PRO A 18 8.77 -9.53 22.67
CA PRO A 18 9.90 -10.07 21.94
C PRO A 18 10.82 -10.88 22.85
N THR A 19 11.07 -12.13 22.47
CA THR A 19 12.07 -12.98 23.13
C THR A 19 13.50 -12.46 22.95
N SER A 20 13.73 -11.65 21.91
CA SER A 20 15.04 -11.07 21.61
C SER A 20 14.90 -9.64 21.07
N MET A 21 15.35 -8.68 21.88
CA MET A 21 15.41 -7.27 21.50
C MET A 21 16.37 -7.01 20.33
N SER A 22 17.48 -7.76 20.23
CA SER A 22 18.42 -7.61 19.12
C SER A 22 17.80 -8.02 17.78
N ARG A 23 17.00 -9.11 17.76
CA ARG A 23 16.28 -9.53 16.54
C ARG A 23 15.18 -8.56 16.14
N LEU A 24 14.53 -7.90 17.11
CA LEU A 24 13.57 -6.85 16.83
C LEU A 24 14.25 -5.63 16.18
N ARG A 25 15.33 -5.12 16.77
CA ARG A 25 16.05 -3.93 16.27
C ARG A 25 16.60 -4.11 14.85
N VAL A 26 17.05 -5.32 14.51
CA VAL A 26 17.59 -5.64 13.16
C VAL A 26 16.46 -6.06 12.18
N GLY A 27 15.19 -6.07 12.61
CA GLY A 27 14.04 -6.40 11.76
C GLY A 27 13.92 -7.89 11.41
N LYS A 28 14.60 -8.78 12.15
CA LYS A 28 14.50 -10.24 11.99
C LYS A 28 13.30 -10.84 12.71
N LEU A 29 12.77 -10.16 13.73
CA LEU A 29 11.52 -10.54 14.40
C LEU A 29 10.36 -9.79 13.73
N LYS A 30 9.59 -10.51 12.90
CA LYS A 30 8.57 -9.93 12.01
C LYS A 30 7.13 -10.17 12.45
N SER A 31 6.89 -11.09 13.38
CA SER A 31 5.57 -11.38 13.94
C SER A 31 5.68 -12.05 15.31
N CYS A 32 4.54 -12.22 15.97
CA CYS A 32 4.39 -12.99 17.20
C CYS A 32 4.54 -14.51 17.02
N GLY A 33 4.92 -14.99 15.83
CA GLY A 33 4.93 -16.41 15.47
C GLY A 33 3.84 -16.80 14.49
N CYS A 34 2.78 -15.99 14.33
CA CYS A 34 1.69 -16.26 13.40
C CYS A 34 2.20 -16.53 11.99
N LEU A 35 3.21 -15.78 11.50
CA LEU A 35 3.90 -16.02 10.22
C LEU A 35 4.24 -17.50 9.97
N LYS A 36 4.75 -18.20 10.99
CA LYS A 36 5.15 -19.61 10.88
C LYS A 36 3.96 -20.57 10.95
N GLU A 37 2.93 -20.17 11.69
CA GLU A 37 1.72 -20.97 11.91
C GLU A 37 0.80 -20.92 10.69
N THR A 38 0.71 -19.76 10.04
CA THR A 38 -0.11 -19.58 8.84
C THR A 38 0.51 -20.19 7.59
N LEU A 39 1.83 -20.43 7.57
CA LEU A 39 2.47 -21.30 6.57
C LEU A 39 2.08 -22.79 6.69
N LYS A 40 1.39 -23.20 7.77
CA LYS A 40 0.82 -24.55 7.91
C LYS A 40 -0.59 -24.67 7.32
N SER A 41 -1.19 -23.58 6.81
CA SER A 41 -2.49 -23.65 6.14
C SER A 41 -2.39 -24.59 4.94
N LYS A 42 -3.29 -25.58 4.86
CA LYS A 42 -3.39 -26.49 3.72
C LYS A 42 -4.02 -25.82 2.49
N ASP A 43 -4.53 -24.59 2.63
CA ASP A 43 -5.19 -23.89 1.55
C ASP A 43 -4.16 -23.25 0.59
N PRO A 44 -4.17 -23.60 -0.70
CA PRO A 44 -3.17 -23.12 -1.65
C PRO A 44 -3.29 -21.63 -1.98
N LEU A 45 -4.41 -20.96 -1.64
CA LEU A 45 -4.56 -19.50 -1.79
C LEU A 45 -3.86 -18.73 -0.67
N PHE A 46 -3.69 -19.35 0.50
CA PHE A 46 -3.21 -18.69 1.70
C PHE A 46 -1.83 -18.02 1.52
N PRO A 47 -0.82 -18.68 0.88
CA PRO A 47 0.47 -18.04 0.63
C PRO A 47 0.39 -16.76 -0.20
N GLN A 48 -0.55 -16.69 -1.16
CA GLN A 48 -0.75 -15.51 -2.00
C GLN A 48 -1.34 -14.35 -1.19
N PHE A 49 -2.43 -14.62 -0.47
CA PHE A 49 -3.03 -13.66 0.47
C PHE A 49 -1.99 -13.09 1.43
N PHE A 50 -1.28 -13.98 2.11
CA PHE A 50 -0.35 -13.64 3.17
C PHE A 50 0.85 -12.83 2.68
N SER A 51 1.45 -13.21 1.56
CA SER A 51 2.57 -12.49 0.95
C SER A 51 2.22 -11.03 0.66
N HIS A 52 1.04 -10.78 0.11
CA HIS A 52 0.59 -9.44 -0.27
C HIS A 52 0.12 -8.61 0.92
N LEU A 53 -0.53 -9.22 1.92
CA LEU A 53 -0.94 -8.54 3.16
C LEU A 53 0.27 -7.99 3.93
N HIS A 54 1.34 -8.80 4.01
CA HIS A 54 2.56 -8.42 4.72
C HIS A 54 3.48 -7.49 3.92
N ASN A 55 3.55 -7.67 2.60
CA ASN A 55 4.43 -6.90 1.75
C ASN A 55 3.70 -5.69 1.15
N ARG A 56 3.34 -4.75 2.02
CA ARG A 56 2.70 -3.47 1.66
C ARG A 56 3.53 -2.61 0.69
N LYS A 57 4.80 -2.97 0.44
CA LYS A 57 5.61 -2.38 -0.62
C LYS A 57 5.01 -2.61 -2.00
N HIS A 58 4.07 -3.53 -2.20
CA HIS A 58 3.48 -3.87 -3.51
C HIS A 58 2.06 -3.35 -3.74
N GLY A 59 1.36 -2.92 -2.69
CA GLY A 59 -0.01 -2.40 -2.71
C GLY A 59 -0.73 -2.86 -1.44
N ARG A 60 -1.94 -2.36 -1.18
CA ARG A 60 -2.79 -2.82 -0.07
C ARG A 60 -4.00 -3.57 -0.59
N PHE A 61 -4.60 -4.40 0.26
CA PHE A 61 -5.88 -5.03 0.00
C PHE A 61 -7.02 -4.05 0.32
N CYS A 62 -8.15 -4.20 -0.37
CA CYS A 62 -9.40 -3.56 0.02
C CYS A 62 -9.90 -4.12 1.38
N GLU A 63 -10.90 -3.48 1.96
CA GLU A 63 -11.38 -3.82 3.31
C GLU A 63 -11.96 -5.23 3.36
N GLU A 64 -12.64 -5.66 2.30
CA GLU A 64 -13.22 -6.99 2.15
C GLU A 64 -12.14 -8.08 2.12
N TRP A 65 -10.93 -7.74 1.71
CA TRP A 65 -9.77 -8.63 1.71
C TRP A 65 -8.87 -8.40 2.93
N ALA A 66 -9.36 -7.75 3.99
CA ALA A 66 -8.65 -7.66 5.26
C ALA A 66 -8.50 -9.04 5.94
N THR A 67 -9.42 -9.97 5.66
CA THR A 67 -9.42 -11.36 6.14
C THR A 67 -9.11 -12.34 5.03
N PHE A 68 -8.63 -13.54 5.40
CA PHE A 68 -8.35 -14.57 4.41
C PHE A 68 -9.65 -15.09 3.77
N GLU A 69 -10.72 -15.15 4.54
CA GLU A 69 -12.04 -15.64 4.15
C GLU A 69 -12.65 -14.73 3.08
N GLY A 70 -12.56 -13.41 3.25
CA GLY A 70 -13.05 -12.45 2.26
C GLY A 70 -12.26 -12.52 0.95
N PHE A 71 -10.92 -12.59 1.04
CA PHE A 71 -10.06 -12.83 -0.12
C PHE A 71 -10.41 -14.15 -0.84
N LYS A 72 -10.55 -15.23 -0.08
CA LYS A 72 -10.83 -16.57 -0.61
C LYS A 72 -12.20 -16.62 -1.27
N SER A 73 -13.21 -15.98 -0.69
CA SER A 73 -14.56 -15.91 -1.26
C SER A 73 -14.56 -15.35 -2.68
N ASP A 74 -13.74 -14.33 -2.92
CA ASP A 74 -13.65 -13.69 -4.24
C ASP A 74 -12.74 -14.40 -5.23
N MET A 75 -11.67 -15.03 -4.75
CA MET A 75 -10.57 -15.48 -5.61
C MET A 75 -10.50 -17.00 -5.80
N LYS A 76 -11.23 -17.81 -5.02
CA LYS A 76 -11.12 -19.27 -5.09
C LYS A 76 -11.56 -19.87 -6.44
N ASP A 77 -12.58 -19.31 -7.09
CA ASP A 77 -13.25 -19.96 -8.22
C ASP A 77 -12.37 -20.07 -9.47
N PHE A 78 -11.40 -19.16 -9.63
CA PHE A 78 -10.48 -19.13 -10.78
C PHE A 78 -9.03 -19.42 -10.41
N PHE A 79 -8.78 -19.88 -9.18
CA PHE A 79 -7.44 -20.22 -8.75
C PHE A 79 -6.95 -21.51 -9.44
N PHE A 80 -5.68 -21.52 -9.81
CA PHE A 80 -5.00 -22.71 -10.33
C PHE A 80 -3.64 -22.87 -9.65
N GLU A 81 -3.14 -24.10 -9.60
CA GLU A 81 -1.87 -24.40 -8.95
C GLU A 81 -0.71 -23.64 -9.61
N GLY A 82 0.12 -22.98 -8.80
CA GLY A 82 1.20 -22.13 -9.28
C GLY A 82 0.76 -20.72 -9.73
N ALA A 83 -0.51 -20.35 -9.61
CA ALA A 83 -0.97 -19.00 -9.90
C ALA A 83 -0.27 -17.93 -9.04
N LYS A 84 -0.09 -16.75 -9.63
CA LYS A 84 0.37 -15.52 -8.97
C LYS A 84 -0.72 -14.46 -9.06
N LEU A 85 -1.02 -13.85 -7.92
CA LEU A 85 -1.94 -12.72 -7.87
C LEU A 85 -1.31 -11.50 -8.54
N ASP A 86 -1.89 -11.05 -9.64
CA ASP A 86 -1.47 -9.84 -10.36
C ASP A 86 -2.59 -8.81 -10.38
N ARG A 87 -2.29 -7.61 -10.90
CA ARG A 87 -3.25 -6.53 -11.08
C ARG A 87 -3.42 -6.18 -12.55
N HIS A 88 -4.62 -5.76 -12.91
CA HIS A 88 -4.89 -5.12 -14.20
C HIS A 88 -4.17 -3.76 -14.28
N ASP A 89 -4.28 -2.97 -13.21
CA ASP A 89 -3.59 -1.69 -13.05
C ASP A 89 -2.58 -1.76 -11.88
N LEU A 90 -1.29 -1.70 -12.21
CA LEU A 90 -0.18 -1.75 -11.24
C LEU A 90 -0.10 -0.52 -10.33
N THR A 91 -0.81 0.56 -10.66
CA THR A 91 -0.87 1.79 -9.87
C THR A 91 -1.94 1.77 -8.79
N LYS A 92 -2.96 0.91 -8.93
CA LYS A 92 -4.07 0.74 -7.99
C LYS A 92 -3.80 -0.34 -6.96
N ASP A 93 -4.53 -0.30 -5.84
CA ASP A 93 -4.46 -1.31 -4.79
C ASP A 93 -5.14 -2.63 -5.22
N PHE A 94 -5.03 -3.69 -4.43
CA PHE A 94 -5.61 -4.99 -4.73
C PHE A 94 -7.08 -5.02 -4.32
N SER A 95 -7.93 -5.46 -5.25
CA SER A 95 -9.36 -5.66 -5.06
C SER A 95 -9.82 -6.72 -6.05
N LYS A 96 -11.00 -7.31 -5.83
CA LYS A 96 -11.62 -8.26 -6.78
C LYS A 96 -11.61 -7.76 -8.22
N THR A 97 -11.91 -6.48 -8.43
CA THR A 97 -12.02 -5.87 -9.76
C THR A 97 -10.69 -5.48 -10.38
N ASN A 98 -9.64 -5.30 -9.58
CA ASN A 98 -8.30 -4.95 -10.09
C ASN A 98 -7.35 -6.16 -10.08
N CYS A 99 -7.74 -7.31 -9.55
CA CYS A 99 -6.87 -8.46 -9.39
C CYS A 99 -7.30 -9.65 -10.23
N PHE A 100 -6.32 -10.44 -10.64
CA PHE A 100 -6.55 -11.68 -11.34
C PHE A 100 -5.41 -12.67 -11.13
N TRP A 101 -5.69 -13.94 -11.40
CA TRP A 101 -4.69 -15.01 -11.38
C TRP A 101 -3.91 -15.05 -12.68
N SER A 102 -2.58 -14.99 -12.56
CA SER A 102 -1.65 -15.05 -13.69
C SER A 102 -0.65 -16.17 -13.51
N THR A 103 -0.06 -16.66 -14.60
CA THR A 103 1.10 -17.54 -14.51
C THR A 103 2.32 -16.75 -14.04
N VAL A 104 3.27 -17.43 -13.40
CA VAL A 104 4.53 -16.84 -12.94
C VAL A 104 5.24 -16.09 -14.08
N GLU A 105 5.29 -16.72 -15.25
CA GLU A 105 5.92 -16.15 -16.45
C GLU A 105 5.23 -14.86 -16.92
N ALA A 106 3.90 -14.83 -16.94
CA ALA A 106 3.15 -13.65 -17.34
C ALA A 106 3.30 -12.49 -16.34
N TYR A 107 3.31 -12.81 -15.04
CA TYR A 107 3.56 -11.87 -13.95
C TYR A 107 4.95 -11.21 -14.08
N ASP A 108 6.00 -12.01 -14.25
CA ASP A 108 7.36 -11.51 -14.37
C ASP A 108 7.54 -10.69 -15.66
N LYS A 109 7.08 -11.19 -16.81
CA LYS A 109 7.16 -10.47 -18.09
C LYS A 109 6.50 -9.09 -18.02
N ARG A 110 5.35 -8.95 -17.36
CA ARG A 110 4.66 -7.64 -17.23
C ARG A 110 5.41 -6.65 -16.35
N ARG A 111 6.13 -7.11 -15.33
CA ARG A 111 6.84 -6.22 -14.39
C ARG A 111 8.16 -5.69 -14.95
N TRP A 112 8.78 -6.44 -15.86
CA TRP A 112 10.08 -6.11 -16.46
C TRP A 112 9.98 -5.35 -17.78
N ARG A 113 8.89 -5.46 -18.54
CA ARG A 113 8.73 -4.71 -19.79
C ARG A 113 8.68 -3.21 -19.50
N ARG A 114 9.62 -2.44 -20.05
CA ARG A 114 9.48 -0.97 -20.05
C ARG A 114 8.17 -0.59 -20.75
N SER A 115 7.83 -1.28 -21.85
CA SER A 115 6.64 -1.04 -22.68
C SER A 115 5.28 -1.35 -22.04
N SER A 116 5.23 -2.03 -20.89
CA SER A 116 3.97 -2.22 -20.14
C SER A 116 3.67 -1.04 -19.20
N ARG A 117 4.60 -0.10 -19.05
CA ARG A 117 4.40 1.07 -18.18
C ARG A 117 3.53 2.12 -18.86
N PRO A 118 2.67 2.81 -18.10
CA PRO A 118 1.73 3.78 -18.66
C PRO A 118 2.47 4.93 -19.35
N LEU A 119 1.92 5.37 -20.47
CA LEU A 119 2.23 6.67 -21.06
C LEU A 119 1.54 7.73 -20.21
N VAL A 120 2.29 8.74 -19.78
CA VAL A 120 1.77 9.85 -19.00
C VAL A 120 2.13 11.16 -19.70
N LYS A 121 1.18 12.10 -19.71
CA LYS A 121 1.38 13.43 -20.26
C LYS A 121 2.00 14.34 -19.20
N CYS A 122 3.20 14.85 -19.49
CA CYS A 122 3.88 15.81 -18.64
C CYS A 122 3.19 17.18 -18.70
N ALA A 123 3.34 18.00 -17.66
CA ALA A 123 2.89 19.38 -17.64
C ALA A 123 3.48 20.25 -18.77
N CYS A 124 4.64 19.89 -19.31
CA CYS A 124 5.24 20.56 -20.48
C CYS A 124 4.66 20.09 -21.83
N GLY A 125 3.61 19.27 -21.82
CA GLY A 125 2.96 18.71 -23.01
C GLY A 125 3.58 17.42 -23.54
N VAL A 126 4.81 17.07 -23.14
CA VAL A 126 5.51 15.87 -23.62
C VAL A 126 4.91 14.60 -23.01
N GLU A 127 4.54 13.65 -23.86
CA GLU A 127 4.18 12.30 -23.43
C GLU A 127 5.43 11.45 -23.23
N PHE A 128 5.49 10.73 -22.11
CA PHE A 128 6.61 9.85 -21.84
C PHE A 128 6.16 8.62 -21.05
N ARG A 129 6.95 7.56 -21.16
CA ARG A 129 6.68 6.30 -20.48
C ARG A 129 7.13 6.37 -19.03
N GLN A 130 6.17 6.29 -18.10
CA GLN A 130 6.42 6.50 -16.68
C GLN A 130 7.34 5.42 -16.10
N GLN A 131 8.48 5.81 -15.53
CA GLN A 131 9.43 4.83 -14.98
C GLN A 131 9.12 4.41 -13.53
N THR A 132 8.55 5.31 -12.75
CA THR A 132 8.08 5.01 -11.40
C THR A 132 6.79 5.77 -11.22
N SER A 133 5.88 5.28 -10.36
CA SER A 133 4.60 5.96 -10.17
C SER A 133 4.76 7.43 -9.79
N GLY A 134 5.86 7.82 -9.14
CA GLY A 134 6.19 9.20 -8.85
C GLY A 134 6.78 10.02 -10.00
N LYS A 135 7.32 9.41 -11.06
CA LYS A 135 7.91 10.14 -12.19
C LYS A 135 6.81 10.67 -13.09
N ILE A 136 6.43 11.93 -12.86
CA ILE A 136 5.38 12.63 -13.61
C ILE A 136 5.93 13.71 -14.56
N HIS A 137 7.24 14.00 -14.48
CA HIS A 137 7.93 14.89 -15.40
C HIS A 137 8.87 14.12 -16.33
N CYS A 138 8.95 14.55 -17.58
CA CYS A 138 9.75 13.91 -18.62
C CYS A 138 11.26 13.98 -18.33
N SER A 139 11.72 15.02 -17.64
CA SER A 139 13.13 15.22 -17.26
C SER A 139 13.28 15.94 -15.92
N LYS A 140 14.49 15.89 -15.34
CA LYS A 140 14.83 16.66 -14.12
C LYS A 140 14.65 18.17 -14.34
N PHE A 141 15.03 18.67 -15.52
CA PHE A 141 14.86 20.07 -15.88
C PHE A 141 13.39 20.46 -15.98
N CYS A 142 12.56 19.61 -16.60
CA CYS A 142 11.12 19.82 -16.67
C CYS A 142 10.50 19.83 -15.26
N LYS A 143 10.91 18.93 -14.36
CA LYS A 143 10.48 18.98 -12.96
C LYS A 143 10.80 20.32 -12.30
N LYS A 144 12.03 20.83 -12.48
CA LYS A 144 12.43 22.13 -11.91
C LYS A 144 11.60 23.29 -12.45
N ARG A 145 11.19 23.23 -13.71
CA ARG A 145 10.44 24.29 -14.40
C ARG A 145 8.92 24.22 -14.19
N PHE A 146 8.35 23.02 -14.17
CA PHE A 146 6.89 22.81 -14.19
C PHE A 146 6.32 22.11 -12.95
N GLY A 147 7.16 21.56 -12.08
CA GLY A 147 6.69 20.90 -10.83
C GLY A 147 6.24 21.90 -9.76
N GLY A 148 6.37 23.21 -10.01
CA GLY A 148 6.30 24.24 -8.98
C GLY A 148 7.42 24.07 -7.94
N VAL A 149 7.78 25.15 -7.25
CA VAL A 149 8.54 25.04 -6.00
C VAL A 149 7.67 25.68 -4.95
N VAL A 150 6.76 24.88 -4.39
CA VAL A 150 5.92 25.32 -3.29
C VAL A 150 6.63 24.89 -2.01
N ASN A 151 7.02 25.87 -1.19
CA ASN A 151 7.80 25.60 0.01
C ASN A 151 6.93 25.16 1.19
N SER A 152 5.60 25.28 1.10
CA SER A 152 4.65 24.87 2.11
C SER A 152 3.30 24.49 1.51
N VAL A 153 2.61 23.53 2.11
CA VAL A 153 1.23 23.17 1.72
C VAL A 153 0.27 24.37 1.80
N SER A 154 0.54 25.33 2.69
CA SER A 154 -0.26 26.55 2.85
C SER A 154 -0.23 27.50 1.64
N GLN A 155 0.73 27.32 0.73
CA GLN A 155 0.86 28.14 -0.48
C GLN A 155 0.11 27.53 -1.68
N LEU A 156 -0.57 26.39 -1.50
CA LEU A 156 -1.38 25.77 -2.53
C LEU A 156 -2.75 26.46 -2.65
N SER A 157 -3.29 26.52 -3.87
CA SER A 157 -4.66 27.00 -4.09
C SER A 157 -5.70 26.05 -3.48
N PRO A 158 -6.93 26.52 -3.20
CA PRO A 158 -8.00 25.66 -2.69
C PRO A 158 -8.23 24.40 -3.55
N ASP A 159 -8.20 24.54 -4.88
CA ASP A 159 -8.36 23.41 -5.81
C ASP A 159 -7.22 22.39 -5.70
N GLN A 160 -5.98 22.88 -5.56
CA GLN A 160 -4.81 22.02 -5.37
C GLN A 160 -4.88 21.27 -4.03
N ILE A 161 -5.34 21.94 -2.97
CA ILE A 161 -5.56 21.32 -1.66
C ILE A 161 -6.63 20.23 -1.77
N GLN A 162 -7.74 20.49 -2.47
CA GLN A 162 -8.81 19.52 -2.65
C GLN A 162 -8.34 18.30 -3.46
N GLU A 163 -7.61 18.52 -4.55
CA GLU A 163 -7.02 17.43 -5.33
C GLU A 163 -6.07 16.58 -4.46
N MET A 164 -5.25 17.24 -3.63
CA MET A 164 -4.32 16.56 -2.75
C MET A 164 -5.05 15.72 -1.69
N LYS A 165 -6.15 16.23 -1.11
CA LYS A 165 -7.01 15.49 -0.18
C LYS A 165 -7.60 14.24 -0.85
N THR A 166 -8.21 14.37 -2.03
CA THR A 166 -8.78 13.24 -2.76
C THR A 166 -7.75 12.15 -2.99
N ALA A 167 -6.57 12.50 -3.52
CA ALA A 167 -5.50 11.53 -3.76
C ALA A 167 -4.95 10.86 -2.49
N ILE A 168 -4.97 11.56 -1.35
CA ILE A 168 -4.56 11.02 -0.03
C ILE A 168 -5.58 10.00 0.48
N LEU A 169 -6.87 10.30 0.32
CA LEU A 169 -8.00 9.48 0.74
C LEU A 169 -8.15 8.23 -0.16
N GLU A 170 -7.93 8.36 -1.46
CA GLU A 170 -7.81 7.20 -2.36
C GLU A 170 -6.61 6.31 -1.99
N GLY A 171 -5.53 6.91 -1.48
CA GLY A 171 -4.38 6.21 -0.96
C GLY A 171 -3.52 5.46 -1.99
N SER A 172 -3.80 5.57 -3.28
CA SER A 172 -3.18 4.76 -4.35
C SER A 172 -1.65 4.70 -4.31
N ARG A 173 -1.07 3.57 -4.76
CA ARG A 173 0.36 3.29 -4.64
C ARG A 173 1.25 4.45 -5.09
N GLY A 174 2.08 4.97 -4.18
CA GLY A 174 3.07 6.01 -4.50
C GLY A 174 2.48 7.41 -4.68
N TYR A 175 1.22 7.63 -4.25
CA TYR A 175 0.58 8.94 -4.24
C TYR A 175 1.48 10.00 -3.58
N GLY A 176 2.14 9.68 -2.46
CA GLY A 176 3.00 10.63 -1.75
C GLY A 176 4.11 11.21 -2.63
N LEU A 177 4.77 10.36 -3.44
CA LEU A 177 5.82 10.80 -4.35
C LEU A 177 5.26 11.53 -5.57
N ARG A 178 4.06 11.15 -6.06
CA ARG A 178 3.37 11.88 -7.13
C ARG A 178 3.01 13.29 -6.69
N LEU A 179 2.37 13.43 -5.54
CA LEU A 179 1.96 14.71 -4.98
C LEU A 179 3.17 15.60 -4.70
N ALA A 180 4.23 15.05 -4.10
CA ALA A 180 5.48 15.77 -3.87
C ALA A 180 6.07 16.31 -5.19
N ASN A 181 6.09 15.49 -6.24
CA ASN A 181 6.61 15.93 -7.53
C ASN A 181 5.67 16.89 -8.26
N LYS A 182 4.34 16.75 -8.08
CA LYS A 182 3.32 17.54 -8.78
C LYS A 182 3.23 18.95 -8.22
N PHE A 183 3.30 19.06 -6.90
CA PHE A 183 3.13 20.33 -6.17
C PHE A 183 4.46 20.91 -5.69
N GLY A 184 5.60 20.33 -6.07
CA GLY A 184 6.90 20.86 -5.69
C GLY A 184 7.23 20.74 -4.20
N LEU A 185 6.49 19.89 -3.48
CA LEU A 185 6.65 19.68 -2.04
C LEU A 185 7.72 18.63 -1.74
N THR A 186 8.25 18.68 -0.53
CA THR A 186 9.03 17.57 0.01
C THR A 186 8.10 16.41 0.38
N LEU A 187 8.64 15.19 0.36
CA LEU A 187 7.88 14.00 0.76
C LEU A 187 7.41 14.10 2.23
N GLY A 188 8.21 14.71 3.10
CA GLY A 188 7.86 14.95 4.51
C GLY A 188 6.63 15.84 4.68
N GLN A 189 6.53 16.92 3.89
CA GLN A 189 5.37 17.81 3.90
C GLN A 189 4.09 17.09 3.48
N VAL A 190 4.17 16.28 2.41
CA VAL A 190 3.03 15.48 1.95
C VAL A 190 2.59 14.49 3.03
N TRP A 191 3.51 13.81 3.72
CA TRP A 191 3.16 12.89 4.80
C TRP A 191 2.58 13.60 6.03
N ALA A 192 3.08 14.78 6.38
CA ALA A 192 2.53 15.58 7.47
C ALA A 192 1.07 15.98 7.18
N PHE A 193 0.81 16.49 5.98
CA PHE A 193 -0.54 16.82 5.54
C PHE A 193 -1.45 15.59 5.44
N ALA A 194 -0.94 14.46 4.93
CA ALA A 194 -1.71 13.22 4.87
C ALA A 194 -2.14 12.70 6.24
N ARG A 195 -1.33 12.91 7.29
CA ARG A 195 -1.74 12.59 8.67
C ARG A 195 -2.90 13.48 9.14
N GLN A 196 -2.85 14.78 8.86
CA GLN A 196 -3.93 15.71 9.20
C GLN A 196 -5.23 15.35 8.48
N VAL A 197 -5.18 15.13 7.16
CA VAL A 197 -6.35 14.76 6.36
C VAL A 197 -7.01 13.48 6.88
N ARG A 198 -6.20 12.45 7.18
CA ARG A 198 -6.73 11.19 7.73
C ARG A 198 -7.28 11.35 9.13
N SER A 199 -6.66 12.17 9.98
CA SER A 199 -7.17 12.48 11.32
C SER A 199 -8.52 13.18 11.24
N ASN A 200 -8.69 14.14 10.33
CA ASN A 200 -9.94 14.88 10.16
C ASN A 200 -11.04 14.01 9.55
N ALA A 201 -10.70 13.16 8.58
CA ALA A 201 -11.64 12.21 7.99
C ALA A 201 -12.17 11.19 9.03
N LEU A 202 -11.35 10.80 10.01
CA LEU A 202 -11.79 9.98 11.15
C LEU A 202 -12.75 10.72 12.10
N ILE A 203 -12.68 12.05 12.18
CA ILE A 203 -13.57 12.89 13.00
C ILE A 203 -14.91 13.12 12.30
N ASP A 204 -14.90 13.33 10.98
CA ASP A 204 -16.10 13.64 10.19
C ASP A 204 -16.92 12.38 9.78
N GLY A 205 -16.57 11.19 10.29
CA GLY A 205 -17.23 9.92 9.95
C GLY A 205 -17.02 9.46 8.49
N ALA A 206 -16.29 10.22 7.67
CA ALA A 206 -15.91 9.84 6.32
C ALA A 206 -14.74 8.86 6.38
N CYS A 207 -15.05 7.56 6.39
CA CYS A 207 -14.04 6.52 6.51
C CYS A 207 -12.99 6.64 5.38
N PRO A 208 -11.74 7.01 5.67
CA PRO A 208 -10.70 7.05 4.66
C PRO A 208 -10.35 5.61 4.30
N VAL A 209 -10.56 5.25 3.03
CA VAL A 209 -10.08 3.98 2.47
C VAL A 209 -8.58 3.87 2.79
N GLY A 210 -8.22 3.03 3.76
CA GLY A 210 -6.83 2.76 4.12
C GLY A 210 -6.24 3.50 5.34
N THR A 211 -7.03 3.89 6.35
CA THR A 211 -6.54 3.87 7.74
C THR A 211 -6.71 2.47 8.35
N PRO A 212 -5.92 2.05 9.36
CA PRO A 212 -5.98 0.68 9.84
C PRO A 212 -7.33 0.48 10.53
N SER A 213 -8.27 -0.17 9.83
CA SER A 213 -9.47 -0.67 10.46
C SER A 213 -9.05 -1.58 11.61
N ALA A 214 -9.46 -1.16 12.79
CA ALA A 214 -9.63 -2.00 13.96
C ALA A 214 -10.61 -3.11 13.56
N GLY A 215 -10.07 -4.20 13.03
CA GLY A 215 -10.90 -5.29 12.52
C GLY A 215 -10.09 -6.37 11.81
N LEU A 216 -8.80 -6.47 12.12
CA LEU A 216 -8.08 -7.67 11.71
C LEU A 216 -8.66 -8.80 12.58
N THR A 217 -8.94 -9.94 11.96
CA THR A 217 -9.34 -11.15 12.66
C THR A 217 -8.24 -12.21 12.52
N ASN A 218 -8.18 -13.15 13.46
CA ASN A 218 -7.23 -14.26 13.37
C ASN A 218 -7.65 -15.26 12.27
N HIS A 219 -6.83 -16.29 12.07
CA HIS A 219 -7.11 -17.41 11.16
C HIS A 219 -8.36 -18.24 11.52
N THR A 220 -9.04 -17.89 12.63
CA THR A 220 -10.31 -18.49 13.07
C THR A 220 -11.47 -17.49 13.00
N GLY A 221 -11.27 -16.29 12.43
CA GLY A 221 -12.33 -15.31 12.21
C GLY A 221 -12.71 -14.45 13.43
N GLU A 222 -11.96 -14.51 14.52
CA GLU A 222 -12.26 -13.72 15.73
C GLU A 222 -11.58 -12.34 15.71
N PRO A 223 -12.28 -11.27 16.16
CA PRO A 223 -11.70 -9.93 16.28
C PRO A 223 -10.57 -9.89 17.31
N PHE A 224 -9.52 -9.13 17.01
CA PHE A 224 -8.44 -8.91 17.96
C PHE A 224 -8.87 -8.01 19.11
N ALA A 225 -8.89 -8.57 20.32
CA ALA A 225 -8.97 -7.82 21.58
C ALA A 225 -7.75 -6.90 21.80
#